data_AF-A0A3Q0KEC1-F1
#
_entry.id   AF-A0A3Q0KEC1-F1
#
_cell.length_a   1.000
_cell.length_b   1.000
_cell.length_c   1.000
_cell.angle_alpha   90.00
_cell.angle_beta   90.00
_cell.angle_gamma   90.00
#
_symmetry.space_group_name_H-M   'P 1'
#
loop_
_entity.id
_entity.type
_entity.pdbx_description
1 polymer ?
#
loop_
_entity_poly.entity_id
_entity_poly.type
_entity_poly.pdbx_seq_one_letter_code
_entity_poly.pdbx_strand_id
1 'polypeptide(L)'
;MTEHEDKKNRKIPNYFVLGAFIGISGLSLMAGFTYRISSFKKINPLPFMQAINQDKNMQESGIHFAARALGVATIITTSSLGALSLFMWYIINPVDRNDFNERMRNVFPSRWKIKPSDSHSEIRTFEEFSALINDSVNKK
;
A
#
# COMPACT_ATOMS: atom_id res chain seq x y z
N MET A 1 -36.79 34.40 -13.83
CA MET A 1 -36.08 33.76 -12.71
C MET A 1 -34.99 32.91 -13.36
N THR A 2 -33.72 33.20 -13.11
CA THR A 2 -32.57 32.83 -13.97
C THR A 2 -32.24 31.33 -13.96
N GLU A 3 -32.59 30.64 -15.04
CA GLU A 3 -32.04 29.34 -15.42
C GLU A 3 -30.71 29.56 -16.15
N HIS A 4 -29.61 29.66 -15.41
CA HIS A 4 -28.27 29.58 -16.00
C HIS A 4 -27.57 28.33 -15.49
N GLU A 5 -27.67 27.30 -16.32
CA GLU A 5 -26.69 26.24 -16.58
C GLU A 5 -25.77 25.85 -15.42
N ASP A 6 -26.23 24.86 -14.66
CA ASP A 6 -25.38 24.01 -13.83
C ASP A 6 -24.51 23.12 -14.74
N LYS A 7 -23.45 23.72 -15.33
CA LYS A 7 -22.29 22.96 -15.80
C LYS A 7 -21.56 22.44 -14.58
N LYS A 8 -22.12 21.38 -13.99
CA LYS A 8 -21.51 20.53 -12.97
C LYS A 8 -20.25 19.90 -13.56
N ASN A 9 -19.17 20.66 -13.50
CA ASN A 9 -17.82 20.24 -13.83
C ASN A 9 -17.46 19.10 -12.87
N ARG A 10 -17.68 17.87 -13.30
CA ARG A 10 -17.39 16.64 -12.56
C ARG A 10 -15.87 16.54 -12.42
N LYS A 11 -15.31 17.31 -11.48
CA LYS A 11 -13.91 17.19 -11.07
C LYS A 11 -13.72 15.75 -10.61
N ILE A 12 -13.00 14.97 -11.41
CA ILE A 12 -12.64 13.60 -11.07
C ILE A 12 -11.87 13.70 -9.74
N PRO A 13 -12.33 13.05 -8.67
CA PRO A 13 -11.73 13.22 -7.36
C PRO A 13 -10.25 12.81 -7.42
N ASN A 14 -9.32 13.70 -7.02
CA ASN A 14 -7.86 13.47 -7.11
C ASN A 14 -7.41 12.13 -6.48
N TYR A 15 -8.15 11.63 -5.49
CA TYR A 15 -7.88 10.34 -4.83
C TYR A 15 -8.09 9.14 -5.77
N PHE A 16 -8.97 9.24 -6.77
CA PHE A 16 -9.16 8.18 -7.77
C PHE A 16 -7.95 8.09 -8.70
N VAL A 17 -7.42 9.25 -9.11
CA VAL A 17 -6.21 9.34 -9.93
C VAL A 17 -5.00 8.84 -9.12
N LEU A 18 -4.90 9.22 -7.84
CA LEU A 18 -3.86 8.75 -6.93
C LEU A 18 -3.95 7.23 -6.72
N GLY A 19 -5.15 6.69 -6.52
CA GLY A 19 -5.38 5.26 -6.38
C GLY A 19 -5.00 4.47 -7.64
N ALA A 20 -5.36 4.99 -8.82
CA ALA A 20 -4.93 4.40 -10.09
C ALA A 20 -3.41 4.43 -10.26
N PHE A 21 -2.76 5.54 -9.90
CA PHE A 21 -1.31 5.68 -10.00
C PHE A 21 -0.56 4.71 -9.08
N ILE A 22 -1.02 4.56 -7.83
CA ILE A 22 -0.45 3.59 -6.88
C ILE A 22 -0.65 2.16 -7.41
N GLY A 23 -1.83 1.84 -7.96
CA GLY A 23 -2.11 0.54 -8.55
C GLY A 23 -1.18 0.20 -9.73
N ILE A 24 -1.01 1.15 -10.65
CA ILE A 24 -0.11 1.01 -11.82
C ILE A 24 1.36 0.90 -11.38
N SER A 25 1.77 1.71 -10.40
CA SER A 25 3.13 1.66 -9.84
C SER A 25 3.41 0.31 -9.17
N GLY A 26 2.43 -0.24 -8.44
CA GLY A 26 2.51 -1.55 -7.82
C GLY A 26 2.65 -2.68 -8.85
N LEU A 27 1.88 -2.64 -9.94
CA LEU A 27 2.00 -3.58 -11.06
C LEU A 27 3.37 -3.51 -11.75
N SER A 28 3.90 -2.29 -11.94
CA SER A 28 5.23 -2.08 -12.52
C SER A 28 6.35 -2.67 -11.65
N LEU A 29 6.31 -2.42 -10.34
CA LEU A 29 7.24 -3.02 -9.38
C LEU A 29 7.17 -4.55 -9.40
N MET A 30 5.96 -5.11 -9.44
CA MET A 30 5.77 -6.55 -9.46
C MET A 30 6.31 -7.18 -10.76
N ALA A 31 6.06 -6.55 -11.91
CA ALA A 31 6.61 -6.99 -13.19
C ALA A 31 8.15 -6.95 -13.19
N GLY A 32 8.75 -5.88 -12.66
CA GLY A 32 10.20 -5.76 -12.51
C GLY A 32 10.80 -6.83 -11.58
N PHE A 33 10.12 -7.11 -10.47
CA PHE A 33 10.55 -8.13 -9.51
C PHE A 33 10.52 -9.55 -10.13
N THR A 34 9.42 -9.91 -10.81
CA THR A 34 9.31 -11.20 -11.51
C THR A 34 10.38 -11.34 -12.60
N TYR A 35 10.64 -10.28 -13.38
CA TYR A 35 11.69 -10.27 -14.39
C TYR A 35 13.08 -10.51 -13.78
N ARG A 36 13.35 -9.91 -12.61
CA ARG A 36 14.61 -10.07 -11.88
C ARG A 36 14.79 -11.50 -11.37
N ILE A 37 13.75 -12.10 -10.78
CA ILE A 37 13.78 -13.51 -10.35
C ILE A 37 14.03 -14.43 -11.54
N SER A 38 13.34 -14.22 -12.67
CA SER A 38 13.56 -14.98 -13.91
C SER A 38 15.01 -14.87 -14.39
N SER A 39 15.54 -13.65 -14.45
CA SER A 39 16.93 -13.42 -14.87
C SER A 39 17.93 -14.08 -13.91
N PHE A 40 17.68 -14.01 -12.61
CA PHE A 40 18.53 -14.64 -11.61
C PHE A 40 18.50 -16.18 -11.71
N LYS A 41 17.33 -16.76 -11.99
CA LYS A 41 17.17 -18.20 -12.26
C LYS A 41 17.97 -18.65 -13.49
N LYS A 42 18.09 -17.79 -14.52
CA LYS A 42 18.92 -18.09 -15.70
C LYS A 42 20.42 -18.08 -15.39
N ILE A 43 20.87 -17.19 -14.51
CA ILE A 43 22.29 -17.02 -14.18
C ILE A 43 22.75 -18.10 -13.18
N ASN A 44 21.94 -18.41 -12.17
CA ASN A 44 22.25 -19.40 -11.14
C ASN A 44 21.19 -20.51 -11.10
N PRO A 45 21.26 -21.49 -12.01
CA PRO A 45 20.27 -22.55 -12.10
C PRO A 45 20.39 -23.58 -10.97
N LEU A 46 21.59 -23.82 -10.42
CA LEU A 46 21.87 -24.87 -9.43
C LEU A 46 20.93 -24.85 -8.20
N PRO A 47 20.78 -23.75 -7.45
CA PRO A 47 19.89 -23.73 -6.28
C PRO A 47 18.41 -23.84 -6.64
N PHE A 48 18.00 -23.43 -7.84
CA PHE A 48 16.60 -23.54 -8.30
C PHE A 48 16.28 -24.92 -8.91
N MET A 49 17.22 -25.55 -9.59
CA MET A 49 17.06 -26.89 -10.15
C MET A 49 17.00 -27.94 -9.04
N GLN A 50 17.76 -27.74 -7.95
CA GLN A 50 17.67 -28.61 -6.78
C GLN A 50 16.31 -28.48 -6.08
N ALA A 51 15.66 -27.32 -6.17
CA ALA A 51 14.30 -27.12 -5.70
C ALA A 51 13.25 -27.74 -6.65
N ILE A 52 13.43 -27.67 -7.98
CA ILE A 52 12.43 -28.13 -8.96
C ILE A 52 12.51 -29.65 -9.26
N ASN A 53 13.71 -30.24 -9.23
CA ASN A 53 13.93 -31.66 -9.57
C ASN A 53 13.80 -32.60 -8.37
N GLN A 54 13.29 -32.13 -7.23
CA GLN A 54 13.09 -33.01 -6.09
C GLN A 54 11.98 -34.02 -6.39
N ASP A 55 12.44 -35.24 -6.60
CA ASP A 55 11.64 -36.44 -6.78
C ASP A 55 10.63 -36.59 -5.65
N LYS A 56 9.42 -37.03 -5.99
CA LYS A 56 8.22 -37.04 -5.12
C LYS A 56 8.36 -37.89 -3.85
N ASN A 57 9.48 -38.62 -3.71
CA ASN A 57 9.78 -39.52 -2.61
C ASN A 57 10.89 -39.02 -1.66
N MET A 58 11.53 -37.87 -1.92
CA MET A 58 12.53 -37.29 -1.01
C MET A 58 11.99 -36.01 -0.37
N GLN A 59 12.09 -35.94 0.96
CA GLN A 59 11.70 -34.82 1.81
C GLN A 59 12.03 -33.48 1.11
N GLU A 60 10.99 -32.69 0.80
CA GLU A 60 11.17 -31.42 0.08
C GLU A 60 12.23 -30.58 0.80
N SER A 61 13.20 -30.06 0.03
CA SER A 61 14.20 -29.15 0.53
C SER A 61 13.46 -27.94 1.10
N GLY A 62 13.86 -27.48 2.27
CA GLY A 62 13.17 -26.38 2.96
C GLY A 62 13.03 -25.13 2.07
N ILE A 63 13.92 -24.95 1.10
CA ILE A 63 13.88 -23.87 0.11
C ILE A 63 12.69 -24.05 -0.86
N HIS A 64 12.43 -25.26 -1.36
CA HIS A 64 11.29 -25.51 -2.25
C HIS A 64 9.97 -25.36 -1.50
N PHE A 65 9.87 -25.92 -0.29
CA PHE A 65 8.70 -25.77 0.56
C PHE A 65 8.43 -24.29 0.87
N ALA A 66 9.46 -23.54 1.27
CA ALA A 66 9.35 -22.11 1.56
C ALA A 66 9.00 -21.28 0.33
N ALA A 67 9.57 -21.59 -0.84
CA ALA A 67 9.25 -20.89 -2.08
C ALA A 67 7.79 -21.09 -2.48
N ARG A 68 7.26 -22.32 -2.33
CA ARG A 68 5.86 -22.63 -2.63
C ARG A 68 4.91 -21.99 -1.62
N ALA A 69 5.25 -22.06 -0.33
CA ALA A 69 4.50 -21.42 0.73
C ALA A 69 4.44 -19.89 0.55
N LEU A 70 5.58 -19.26 0.23
CA LEU A 70 5.66 -17.83 -0.04
C LEU A 70 4.83 -17.45 -1.29
N GLY A 71 4.95 -18.22 -2.37
CA GLY A 71 4.20 -17.98 -3.60
C GLY A 71 2.68 -18.04 -3.39
N VAL A 72 2.19 -19.11 -2.75
CA VAL A 72 0.75 -19.28 -2.47
C VAL A 72 0.26 -18.24 -1.46
N ALA A 73 1.04 -17.94 -0.41
CA ALA A 73 0.69 -16.92 0.57
C ALA A 73 0.59 -15.52 -0.06
N THR A 74 1.49 -15.15 -0.97
CA THR A 74 1.41 -13.86 -1.69
C THR A 74 0.14 -13.77 -2.51
N ILE A 75 -0.20 -14.81 -3.29
CA ILE A 75 -1.42 -14.79 -4.12
C ILE A 75 -2.68 -14.63 -3.25
N ILE A 76 -2.80 -15.42 -2.18
CA ILE A 76 -3.96 -15.36 -1.27
C ILE A 76 -4.03 -14.00 -0.59
N THR A 77 -2.90 -13.49 -0.08
CA THR A 77 -2.87 -12.20 0.63
C THR A 77 -3.19 -11.03 -0.30
N THR A 78 -2.59 -10.98 -1.49
CA THR A 78 -2.85 -9.90 -2.46
C THR A 78 -4.28 -9.96 -2.98
N SER A 79 -4.81 -11.16 -3.25
CA SER A 79 -6.20 -11.33 -3.67
C SER A 79 -7.19 -10.93 -2.57
N SER A 80 -6.93 -11.36 -1.33
CA SER A 80 -7.77 -11.02 -0.17
C SER A 80 -7.75 -9.52 0.11
N LEU A 81 -6.57 -8.88 0.10
CA LEU A 81 -6.45 -7.43 0.30
C LEU A 81 -7.13 -6.63 -0.82
N GLY A 82 -7.01 -7.07 -2.07
CA GLY A 82 -7.70 -6.46 -3.21
C GLY A 82 -9.22 -6.56 -3.08
N ALA A 83 -9.73 -7.75 -2.73
CA ALA A 83 -11.15 -7.95 -2.49
C ALA A 83 -11.67 -7.10 -1.33
N LEU A 84 -10.91 -7.03 -0.22
CA LEU A 84 -11.27 -6.24 0.96
C LEU A 84 -11.27 -4.73 0.64
N SER A 85 -10.33 -4.26 -0.18
CA SER A 85 -10.30 -2.88 -0.67
C SER A 85 -11.53 -2.55 -1.52
N LEU A 86 -11.89 -3.43 -2.46
CA LEU A 86 -13.10 -3.25 -3.27
C LEU A 86 -14.37 -3.33 -2.43
N PHE A 87 -14.41 -4.22 -1.43
CA PHE A 87 -15.52 -4.35 -0.50
C PHE A 87 -15.71 -3.08 0.32
N MET A 88 -14.62 -2.50 0.82
CA MET A 88 -14.64 -1.23 1.54
C MET A 88 -15.09 -0.09 0.63
N TRP A 89 -14.64 -0.07 -0.63
CA TRP A 89 -15.14 0.90 -1.61
C TRP A 89 -16.65 0.73 -1.86
N TYR A 90 -17.14 -0.51 -1.97
CA TYR A 90 -18.55 -0.80 -2.16
C TYR A 90 -19.41 -0.39 -0.96
N ILE A 91 -18.90 -0.51 0.27
CA ILE A 91 -19.58 -0.03 1.48
C ILE A 91 -19.55 1.49 1.60
N ILE A 92 -18.43 2.12 1.23
CA ILE A 92 -18.25 3.58 1.33
C ILE A 92 -19.04 4.32 0.23
N ASN A 93 -19.21 3.74 -0.96
CA ASN A 93 -19.88 4.42 -2.08
C ASN A 93 -21.37 4.77 -1.84
N PRO A 94 -22.20 3.96 -1.14
CA PRO A 94 -23.58 4.34 -0.79
C PRO A 94 -23.68 5.22 0.46
N VAL A 95 -22.63 5.32 1.29
CA VAL A 95 -22.63 6.25 2.43
C VAL A 95 -22.28 7.62 1.86
N ASP A 96 -23.26 8.52 1.86
CA ASP A 96 -23.09 9.90 1.41
C ASP A 96 -21.78 10.47 1.97
N ARG A 97 -20.91 10.97 1.11
CA ARG A 97 -19.50 11.20 1.46
C ARG A 97 -19.33 12.26 2.56
N ASN A 98 -20.33 13.11 2.73
CA ASN A 98 -20.43 14.03 3.87
C ASN A 98 -20.65 13.28 5.19
N ASP A 99 -21.51 12.27 5.17
CA ASP A 99 -21.91 11.48 6.33
C ASP A 99 -20.76 10.59 6.83
N PHE A 100 -19.92 10.09 5.92
CA PHE A 100 -18.69 9.36 6.29
C PHE A 100 -17.67 10.25 7.00
N ASN A 101 -17.44 11.46 6.50
CA ASN A 101 -16.51 12.39 7.13
C ASN A 101 -17.01 12.81 8.51
N GLU A 102 -18.31 13.05 8.65
CA GLU A 102 -18.94 13.41 9.92
C GLU A 102 -18.92 12.26 10.93
N ARG A 103 -19.21 11.01 10.49
CA ARG A 103 -19.05 9.81 11.32
C ARG A 103 -17.60 9.56 11.73
N MET A 104 -16.63 9.65 10.81
CA MET A 104 -15.21 9.53 11.14
C MET A 104 -14.79 10.59 12.18
N ARG A 105 -15.26 11.83 12.04
CA ARG A 105 -15.02 12.91 13.02
C ARG A 105 -15.58 12.61 14.41
N ASN A 106 -16.69 11.86 14.47
CA ASN A 106 -17.34 11.48 15.73
C ASN A 106 -16.83 10.17 16.34
N VAL A 107 -16.20 9.29 15.54
CA VAL A 107 -15.54 8.07 16.03
C VAL A 107 -14.27 8.40 16.81
N PHE A 108 -13.56 9.47 16.43
CA PHE A 108 -12.42 9.94 17.21
C PHE A 108 -12.91 10.60 18.51
N PRO A 109 -12.51 10.08 19.69
CA PRO A 109 -12.89 10.67 20.96
C PRO A 109 -12.40 12.12 21.00
N SER A 110 -13.25 13.04 21.45
CA SER A 110 -12.95 14.50 21.48
C SER A 110 -11.62 14.84 22.19
N ARG A 111 -11.10 13.94 23.02
CA ARG A 111 -9.77 14.01 23.66
C ARG A 111 -8.58 14.00 22.69
N TRP A 112 -8.79 13.57 21.45
CA TRP A 112 -7.76 13.44 20.41
C TRP A 112 -7.79 14.60 19.42
N LYS A 113 -8.74 15.52 19.57
CA LYS A 113 -8.68 16.82 18.89
C LYS A 113 -7.51 17.57 19.49
N ILE A 114 -6.42 17.66 18.72
CA ILE A 114 -5.26 18.49 19.03
C ILE A 114 -5.80 19.89 19.31
N LYS A 115 -5.78 20.31 20.58
CA LYS A 115 -5.98 21.71 20.91
C LYS A 115 -4.83 22.45 20.24
N PRO A 116 -5.08 23.58 19.55
CA PRO A 116 -4.01 24.46 19.13
C PRO A 116 -3.43 25.12 20.40
N SER A 117 -2.65 24.37 21.15
CA SER A 117 -1.88 24.84 22.30
C SER A 117 -0.62 23.99 22.39
N ASP A 118 0.50 24.71 22.35
CA ASP A 118 1.88 24.29 22.56
C ASP A 118 2.63 23.74 21.33
N SER A 119 3.04 24.74 20.56
CA SER A 119 3.97 24.82 19.45
C SER A 119 5.40 24.32 19.75
N HIS A 120 5.56 23.10 20.27
CA HIS A 120 6.92 22.60 20.56
C HIS A 120 7.22 21.15 20.21
N SER A 121 6.32 20.43 19.52
CA SER A 121 6.60 19.02 19.12
C SER A 121 6.19 18.60 17.71
N GLU A 122 5.75 19.54 16.85
CA GLU A 122 5.42 19.19 15.47
C GLU A 122 6.59 19.52 14.55
N ILE A 123 7.29 18.48 14.14
CA ILE A 123 8.10 18.49 12.93
C ILE A 123 7.11 18.66 11.77
N ARG A 124 6.93 19.89 11.29
CA ARG A 124 5.91 20.24 10.29
C ARG A 124 6.39 19.98 8.86
N THR A 125 7.69 19.99 8.68
CA THR A 125 8.32 19.84 7.37
C THR A 125 9.40 18.77 7.45
N PHE A 126 9.57 18.00 6.37
CA PHE A 126 10.65 17.02 6.26
C PHE A 126 12.03 17.64 6.51
N GLU A 127 12.18 18.94 6.22
CA GLU A 127 13.39 19.71 6.53
C GLU A 127 13.67 19.77 8.04
N GLU A 128 12.66 20.03 8.88
CA GLU A 128 12.81 20.04 10.34
C GLU A 128 13.14 18.63 10.87
N PHE A 129 12.59 17.58 10.25
CA PHE A 129 12.94 16.19 10.59
C PHE A 129 14.42 15.91 10.29
N SER A 130 14.85 16.31 9.09
CA SER A 130 16.21 16.08 8.62
C SER A 130 17.24 16.87 9.42
N ALA A 131 16.90 18.11 9.81
CA ALA A 131 17.72 18.94 10.67
C ALA A 131 17.89 18.30 12.05
N LEU A 132 16.81 17.76 12.61
CA LEU A 132 16.83 17.10 13.92
C LEU A 132 17.64 15.80 13.90
N ILE A 133 17.52 14.99 12.85
CA ILE A 133 18.37 13.79 12.66
C ILE A 133 19.84 14.19 12.49
N ASN A 134 20.12 15.22 11.69
CA ASN A 134 21.50 15.64 11.45
C ASN A 134 22.16 16.18 12.73
N ASP A 135 21.41 16.94 13.54
CA ASP A 135 21.88 17.41 14.85
C ASP A 135 22.11 16.24 15.83
N SER A 136 21.23 15.23 15.80
CA SER A 136 21.37 14.00 16.59
C SER A 136 22.63 13.19 16.24
N VAL A 137 23.02 13.19 14.96
CA VAL A 137 24.21 12.47 14.46
C VAL A 137 25.50 13.23 14.78
N ASN A 138 25.48 14.56 14.73
CA ASN A 138 26.67 15.40 14.95
C ASN A 138 27.00 15.61 16.43
N LYS A 139 26.05 15.34 17.34
CA LYS A 139 26.27 15.41 18.79
C LYS A 139 26.90 14.15 19.42
N LYS A 140 27.33 13.20 18.60
CA LYS A 140 27.93 11.92 19.02
C LYS A 140 29.35 11.80 18.47
#